data_AF-A0AAW1BYC7-F1
#
_entry.id   AF-A0AAW1BYC7-F1
#
_cell.length_a   1.000
_cell.length_b   1.000
_cell.length_c   1.000
_cell.angle_alpha   90.00
_cell.angle_beta   90.00
_cell.angle_gamma   90.00
#
_symmetry.space_group_name_H-M   'P 1'
#
loop_
_entity.id
_entity.type
_entity.pdbx_description
1 polymer ?
#
loop_
_entity_poly.entity_id
_entity_poly.type
_entity_poly.pdbx_seq_one_letter_code
_entity_poly.pdbx_strand_id
1 'polypeptide(L)'
;MLLLIFQQCMKFLTLPIHVLAYFGLWDRISKRTFPAFMMASSKVYNIRMHKEKETLFKNLRDFADDSGKLHLLEIGVGSGTNFQFYPPKSRITCVDYNPNFRNFLLKSMAQNTHLQFENFVVGSAENISSVPDGSVDVVVSTLVLCSVKNTQAVLKEVLRVLRPGGAYFFIEHVAADRSTWTYFWQQVYNPTWGYLTDGCSVVSSLIYSGSYSSFLQIKLDP
;
A
#
# COMPACT_ATOMS: atom_id res chain seq x y z
N MET A 1 27.60 7.58 16.71
CA MET A 1 28.59 6.51 16.45
C MET A 1 27.91 5.16 16.19
N LEU A 2 27.10 4.63 17.13
CA LEU A 2 26.44 3.32 17.00
C LEU A 2 25.55 3.17 15.75
N LEU A 3 24.70 4.16 15.46
CA LEU A 3 23.83 4.17 14.27
C LEU A 3 24.62 3.98 12.96
N LEU A 4 25.73 4.72 12.81
CA LEU A 4 26.56 4.67 11.61
C LEU A 4 27.22 3.31 11.42
N ILE A 5 27.64 2.66 12.52
CA ILE A 5 28.20 1.30 12.49
C ILE A 5 27.14 0.33 11.96
N PHE A 6 25.93 0.35 12.53
CA PHE A 6 24.85 -0.53 12.08
C PHE A 6 24.44 -0.28 10.63
N GLN A 7 24.33 0.99 10.20
CA GLN A 7 24.06 1.33 8.81
C GLN A 7 25.16 0.80 7.87
N GLN A 8 26.43 0.88 8.28
CA GLN A 8 27.53 0.36 7.47
C GLN A 8 27.50 -1.17 7.40
N CYS A 9 27.21 -1.86 8.50
CA CYS A 9 26.99 -3.31 8.50
C CYS A 9 25.85 -3.71 7.56
N MET A 10 24.73 -2.98 7.57
CA MET A 10 23.61 -3.24 6.67
C MET A 10 23.98 -3.03 5.20
N LYS A 11 24.75 -1.98 4.87
CA LYS A 11 25.27 -1.76 3.51
C LYS A 11 26.17 -2.91 3.05
N PHE A 12 27.07 -3.39 3.93
CA PHE A 12 27.91 -4.54 3.60
C PHE A 12 27.08 -5.81 3.38
N LEU A 13 26.11 -6.09 4.25
CA LEU A 13 25.22 -7.25 4.11
C LEU A 13 24.41 -7.23 2.81
N THR A 14 24.01 -6.04 2.36
CA THR A 14 23.20 -5.85 1.15
C THR A 14 24.04 -5.51 -0.08
N LEU A 15 25.37 -5.55 0.00
CA LEU A 15 26.25 -5.22 -1.12
C LEU A 15 25.98 -6.07 -2.38
N PRO A 16 25.75 -7.40 -2.31
CA PRO A 16 25.42 -8.19 -3.49
C PRO A 16 24.16 -7.69 -4.21
N ILE A 17 23.17 -7.22 -3.44
CA ILE A 17 21.92 -6.66 -3.97
C ILE A 17 22.19 -5.34 -4.70
N HIS A 18 23.03 -4.47 -4.12
CA HIS A 18 23.42 -3.21 -4.77
C HIS A 18 24.16 -3.45 -6.08
N VAL A 19 25.05 -4.45 -6.13
CA VAL A 19 25.75 -4.84 -7.36
C VAL A 19 24.76 -5.33 -8.41
N LEU A 20 23.83 -6.22 -8.05
CA LEU A 20 22.79 -6.69 -8.96
C LEU A 20 21.86 -5.56 -9.44
N ALA A 21 21.56 -4.59 -8.58
CA ALA A 21 20.73 -3.43 -8.89
C ALA A 21 21.44 -2.47 -9.85
N TYR A 22 22.75 -2.26 -9.66
CA TYR A 22 23.58 -1.45 -10.57
C TYR A 22 23.57 -2.02 -12.00
N PHE A 23 23.59 -3.34 -12.15
CA PHE A 23 23.46 -4.00 -13.46
C PHE A 23 22.02 -4.17 -13.96
N GLY A 24 21.02 -3.64 -13.25
CA GLY A 24 19.60 -3.74 -13.61
C GLY A 24 19.01 -5.15 -13.51
N LEU A 25 19.75 -6.12 -12.95
CA LEU A 25 19.30 -7.51 -12.79
C LEU A 25 18.38 -7.69 -11.59
N TRP A 26 18.58 -6.87 -10.55
CA TRP A 26 17.87 -7.00 -9.29
C TRP A 26 16.36 -6.77 -9.42
N ASP A 27 15.93 -5.73 -10.14
CA ASP A 27 14.51 -5.36 -10.27
C ASP A 27 13.66 -6.51 -10.83
N ARG A 28 14.20 -7.25 -11.79
CA ARG A 28 13.52 -8.41 -12.38
C ARG A 28 13.42 -9.59 -11.39
N ILE A 29 14.47 -9.81 -10.61
CA ILE A 29 14.52 -10.89 -9.61
C ILE A 29 13.58 -10.54 -8.46
N SER A 30 13.72 -9.33 -7.90
CA SER A 30 12.92 -8.84 -6.77
C SER A 30 11.44 -8.89 -7.11
N LYS A 31 10.98 -8.34 -8.24
CA LYS A 31 9.55 -8.34 -8.62
C LYS A 31 8.94 -9.73 -8.71
N ARG A 32 9.74 -10.74 -9.07
CA ARG A 32 9.27 -12.13 -9.22
C ARG A 32 9.22 -12.87 -7.90
N THR A 33 10.17 -12.62 -7.00
CA THR A 33 10.23 -13.29 -5.68
C THR A 33 9.44 -12.55 -4.59
N PHE A 34 9.31 -11.23 -4.73
CA PHE A 34 8.68 -10.35 -3.76
C PHE A 34 7.23 -10.73 -3.45
N PRO A 35 6.36 -11.10 -4.41
CA PRO A 35 5.00 -11.53 -4.09
C PRO A 35 4.93 -12.75 -3.15
N ALA A 36 5.81 -13.73 -3.33
CA ALA A 36 5.85 -14.92 -2.48
C ALA A 36 6.34 -14.58 -1.06
N PHE A 37 7.39 -13.76 -0.97
CA PHE A 37 7.88 -13.24 0.31
C PHE A 37 6.82 -12.41 1.04
N MET A 38 6.14 -11.51 0.32
CA MET A 38 5.05 -10.70 0.84
C MET A 38 3.89 -11.57 1.29
N MET A 39 3.53 -12.63 0.56
CA MET A 39 2.48 -13.54 1.00
C MET A 39 2.84 -14.22 2.34
N ALA A 40 4.10 -14.62 2.55
CA ALA A 40 4.53 -15.21 3.82
C ALA A 40 4.48 -14.21 4.98
N SER A 41 4.98 -12.99 4.77
CA SER A 41 5.05 -11.94 5.80
C SER A 41 3.70 -11.26 6.07
N SER A 42 2.85 -11.15 5.05
CA SER A 42 1.53 -10.50 5.14
C SER A 42 0.61 -11.16 6.15
N LYS A 43 0.75 -12.47 6.41
CA LYS A 43 -0.02 -13.16 7.46
C LYS A 43 0.23 -12.53 8.83
N VAL A 44 1.49 -12.34 9.19
CA VAL A 44 1.88 -11.75 10.48
C VAL A 44 1.45 -10.29 10.53
N TYR A 45 1.67 -9.53 9.46
CA TYR A 45 1.22 -8.14 9.38
C TYR A 45 -0.30 -8.00 9.53
N ASN A 46 -1.07 -8.82 8.81
CA ASN A 46 -2.53 -8.80 8.86
C ASN A 46 -3.07 -9.18 10.24
N ILE A 47 -2.45 -10.14 10.94
CA ILE A 47 -2.82 -10.46 12.32
C ILE A 47 -2.58 -9.25 13.22
N ARG A 48 -1.42 -8.61 13.10
CA ARG A 48 -1.04 -7.45 13.92
C ARG A 48 -1.91 -6.22 13.65
N MET A 49 -2.28 -5.99 12.40
CA MET A 49 -3.03 -4.82 11.95
C MET A 49 -4.54 -5.08 11.80
N HIS A 50 -5.02 -6.24 12.25
CA HIS A 50 -6.39 -6.66 11.99
C HIS A 50 -7.40 -5.67 12.55
N LYS A 51 -7.24 -5.32 13.84
CA LYS A 51 -8.17 -4.44 14.56
C LYS A 51 -8.18 -3.04 13.96
N GLU A 52 -7.02 -2.59 13.52
CA GLU A 52 -6.84 -1.27 12.94
C GLU A 52 -7.44 -1.22 11.53
N LYS A 53 -7.22 -2.24 10.70
CA LYS A 53 -7.89 -2.38 9.39
C LYS A 53 -9.40 -2.46 9.54
N GLU A 54 -9.89 -3.27 10.46
CA GLU A 54 -11.31 -3.37 10.78
C GLU A 54 -11.88 -2.00 11.20
N THR A 55 -11.18 -1.28 12.07
CA THR A 55 -11.60 0.05 12.53
C THR A 55 -11.60 1.09 11.41
N LEU A 56 -10.59 1.08 10.54
CA LEU A 56 -10.49 2.01 9.41
C LEU A 56 -11.60 1.75 8.39
N PHE A 57 -11.83 0.50 8.05
CA PHE A 57 -12.75 0.12 6.97
C PHE A 57 -14.21 -0.02 7.41
N LYS A 58 -14.51 0.10 8.70
CA LYS A 58 -15.88 -0.02 9.24
C LYS A 58 -16.91 0.92 8.60
N ASN A 59 -16.46 2.10 8.16
CA ASN A 59 -17.27 3.17 7.58
C ASN A 59 -17.32 3.14 6.04
N LEU A 60 -16.68 2.15 5.38
CA LEU A 60 -16.76 2.02 3.91
C LEU A 60 -18.21 1.92 3.42
N ARG A 61 -19.07 1.28 4.23
CA ARG A 61 -20.49 1.11 3.93
C ARG A 61 -21.25 2.44 3.78
N ASP A 62 -20.75 3.52 4.39
CA ASP A 62 -21.42 4.82 4.40
C ASP A 62 -21.34 5.52 3.03
N PHE A 63 -20.49 5.02 2.13
CA PHE A 63 -20.30 5.52 0.78
C PHE A 63 -21.01 4.68 -0.28
N ALA A 64 -21.68 3.59 0.13
CA ALA A 64 -22.44 2.74 -0.78
C ALA A 64 -23.72 3.46 -1.26
N ASP A 65 -24.19 3.10 -2.44
CA ASP A 65 -25.49 3.56 -2.95
C ASP A 65 -26.67 2.93 -2.21
N ASP A 66 -27.90 3.37 -2.54
CA ASP A 66 -29.14 2.86 -1.94
C ASP A 66 -29.35 1.34 -2.13
N SER A 67 -28.66 0.73 -3.12
CA SER A 67 -28.68 -0.71 -3.36
C SER A 67 -27.61 -1.48 -2.56
N GLY A 68 -26.77 -0.76 -1.83
CA GLY A 68 -25.63 -1.24 -1.06
C GLY A 68 -24.41 -1.56 -1.91
N LYS A 69 -24.32 -1.05 -3.15
CA LYS A 69 -23.14 -1.21 -4.00
C LYS A 69 -22.14 -0.09 -3.73
N LEU A 70 -20.87 -0.44 -3.77
CA LEU A 70 -19.76 0.49 -3.57
C LEU A 70 -18.70 0.22 -4.64
N HIS A 71 -18.32 1.23 -5.42
CA HIS A 71 -17.21 1.18 -6.36
C HIS A 71 -15.93 1.60 -5.65
N LEU A 72 -15.03 0.64 -5.46
CA LEU A 72 -13.79 0.80 -4.72
C LEU A 72 -12.59 0.62 -5.65
N LEU A 73 -11.68 1.59 -5.63
CA LEU A 73 -10.35 1.47 -6.22
C LEU A 73 -9.33 1.11 -5.13
N GLU A 74 -8.65 -0.03 -5.27
CA GLU A 74 -7.50 -0.35 -4.43
C GLU A 74 -6.19 -0.12 -5.17
N ILE A 75 -5.42 0.87 -4.71
CA ILE A 75 -4.09 1.19 -5.23
C ILE A 75 -3.06 0.35 -4.46
N GLY A 76 -2.15 -0.29 -5.17
CA GLY A 76 -1.14 -1.19 -4.61
C GLY A 76 -1.75 -2.41 -3.95
N VAL A 77 -2.66 -3.08 -4.66
CA VAL A 77 -3.48 -4.16 -4.09
C VAL A 77 -2.66 -5.35 -3.57
N GLY A 78 -1.46 -5.57 -4.14
CA GLY A 78 -0.64 -6.73 -3.83
C GLY A 78 -1.43 -8.04 -3.91
N SER A 79 -1.42 -8.83 -2.83
CA SER A 79 -2.16 -10.08 -2.75
C SER A 79 -3.64 -9.95 -2.35
N GLY A 80 -4.19 -8.73 -2.27
CA GLY A 80 -5.60 -8.49 -1.92
C GLY A 80 -5.92 -8.73 -0.45
N THR A 81 -5.04 -8.28 0.46
CA THR A 81 -5.17 -8.56 1.91
C THR A 81 -6.27 -7.79 2.63
N ASN A 82 -6.83 -6.76 1.98
CA ASN A 82 -7.85 -5.91 2.57
C ASN A 82 -9.30 -6.37 2.26
N PHE A 83 -9.47 -7.30 1.31
CA PHE A 83 -10.78 -7.70 0.79
C PHE A 83 -11.76 -8.20 1.85
N GLN A 84 -11.28 -8.90 2.87
CA GLN A 84 -12.12 -9.40 3.96
C GLN A 84 -12.80 -8.29 4.78
N PHE A 85 -12.29 -7.06 4.73
CA PHE A 85 -12.83 -5.91 5.46
C PHE A 85 -13.81 -5.07 4.63
N TYR A 86 -13.92 -5.34 3.33
CA TYR A 86 -14.77 -4.55 2.44
C TYR A 86 -16.23 -4.99 2.52
N PRO A 87 -17.19 -4.04 2.39
CA PRO A 87 -18.59 -4.37 2.51
C PRO A 87 -19.04 -5.29 1.36
N PRO A 88 -20.04 -6.17 1.59
CA PRO A 88 -20.62 -6.99 0.54
C PRO A 88 -21.10 -6.16 -0.66
N LYS A 89 -21.14 -6.77 -1.85
CA LYS A 89 -21.52 -6.15 -3.14
C LYS A 89 -20.58 -5.03 -3.62
N SER A 90 -19.46 -4.79 -2.95
CA SER A 90 -18.46 -3.84 -3.45
C SER A 90 -17.86 -4.34 -4.77
N ARG A 91 -17.78 -3.45 -5.75
CA ARG A 91 -17.13 -3.64 -7.05
C ARG A 91 -15.71 -3.11 -6.94
N ILE A 92 -14.73 -4.00 -7.11
CA ILE A 92 -13.33 -3.73 -6.82
C ILE A 92 -12.55 -3.63 -8.13
N THR A 93 -12.05 -2.43 -8.40
CA THR A 93 -10.98 -2.21 -9.39
C THR A 93 -9.65 -2.13 -8.65
N CYS A 94 -8.65 -2.86 -9.14
CA CYS A 94 -7.34 -2.94 -8.51
C CYS A 94 -6.26 -2.35 -9.42
N VAL A 95 -5.32 -1.61 -8.84
CA VAL A 95 -4.10 -1.15 -9.51
C VAL A 95 -2.90 -1.70 -8.74
N ASP A 96 -1.94 -2.29 -9.45
CA ASP A 96 -0.63 -2.59 -8.89
C ASP A 96 0.44 -2.48 -9.98
N TYR A 97 1.63 -1.99 -9.65
CA TYR A 97 2.68 -1.84 -10.64
C TYR A 97 3.39 -3.16 -10.94
N ASN A 98 3.28 -4.16 -10.05
CA ASN A 98 3.89 -5.46 -10.21
C ASN A 98 2.86 -6.48 -10.73
N PRO A 99 2.94 -6.89 -12.00
CA PRO A 99 1.96 -7.80 -12.61
C PRO A 99 1.94 -9.20 -11.99
N ASN A 100 3.00 -9.58 -11.26
CA ASN A 100 3.13 -10.91 -10.67
C ASN A 100 2.15 -11.13 -9.49
N PHE A 101 1.51 -10.08 -8.98
CA PHE A 101 0.49 -10.19 -7.94
C PHE A 101 -0.84 -10.76 -8.44
N ARG A 102 -1.13 -10.71 -9.75
CA ARG A 102 -2.44 -11.09 -10.32
C ARG A 102 -2.93 -12.47 -9.85
N ASN A 103 -2.06 -13.48 -9.84
CA ASN A 103 -2.46 -14.83 -9.41
C ASN A 103 -2.78 -14.90 -7.91
N PHE A 104 -2.08 -14.12 -7.08
CA PHE A 104 -2.33 -14.07 -5.64
C PHE A 104 -3.63 -13.31 -5.34
N LEU A 105 -3.83 -12.20 -6.05
CA LEU A 105 -5.04 -11.40 -6.02
C LEU A 105 -6.28 -12.23 -6.34
N LEU A 106 -6.26 -12.98 -7.44
CA LEU A 106 -7.40 -13.83 -7.85
C LEU A 106 -7.70 -14.93 -6.83
N LYS A 107 -6.68 -15.49 -6.17
CA LYS A 107 -6.88 -16.45 -5.07
C LYS A 107 -7.55 -15.80 -3.86
N SER A 108 -7.13 -14.59 -3.47
CA SER A 108 -7.78 -13.84 -2.39
C SER A 108 -9.23 -13.52 -2.76
N MET A 109 -9.47 -13.06 -3.99
CA MET A 109 -10.82 -12.76 -4.47
C MET A 109 -11.74 -13.98 -4.43
N ALA A 110 -11.25 -15.16 -4.80
CA ALA A 110 -12.03 -16.41 -4.71
C ALA A 110 -12.44 -16.79 -3.27
N GLN A 111 -11.71 -16.29 -2.25
CA GLN A 111 -12.04 -16.46 -0.84
C GLN A 111 -13.00 -15.38 -0.30
N ASN A 112 -13.19 -14.29 -1.05
CA ASN A 112 -13.99 -13.13 -0.67
C ASN A 112 -15.20 -12.99 -1.62
N THR A 113 -16.05 -14.03 -1.64
CA THR A 113 -17.17 -14.16 -2.59
C THR A 113 -18.29 -13.11 -2.41
N HIS A 114 -18.23 -12.33 -1.31
CA HIS A 114 -19.11 -11.18 -1.10
C HIS A 114 -18.74 -9.98 -1.98
N LEU A 115 -17.58 -9.98 -2.64
CA LEU A 115 -17.10 -8.91 -3.52
C LEU A 115 -17.30 -9.24 -4.99
N GLN A 116 -17.26 -8.20 -5.82
CA GLN A 116 -17.29 -8.30 -7.28
C GLN A 116 -15.98 -7.77 -7.84
N PHE A 117 -15.16 -8.64 -8.42
CA PHE A 117 -13.93 -8.23 -9.09
C PHE A 117 -14.23 -7.65 -10.46
N GLU A 118 -13.82 -6.40 -10.69
CA GLU A 118 -14.03 -5.73 -11.97
C GLU A 118 -12.81 -5.84 -12.88
N ASN A 119 -11.66 -5.40 -12.37
CA ASN A 119 -10.47 -5.27 -13.19
C ASN A 119 -9.19 -5.26 -12.36
N PHE A 120 -8.09 -5.66 -12.98
CA PHE A 120 -6.73 -5.48 -12.47
C PHE A 120 -5.89 -4.76 -13.51
N VAL A 121 -5.46 -3.56 -13.17
CA VAL A 121 -4.64 -2.69 -14.00
C VAL A 121 -3.20 -2.79 -13.51
N VAL A 122 -2.29 -3.02 -14.47
CA VAL A 122 -0.86 -2.91 -14.21
C VAL A 122 -0.42 -1.47 -14.43
N GLY A 123 -0.11 -0.75 -13.36
CA GLY A 123 0.20 0.69 -13.40
C GLY A 123 0.82 1.21 -12.11
N SER A 124 1.50 2.35 -12.20
CA SER A 124 2.07 3.01 -11.01
C SER A 124 0.99 3.83 -10.30
N ALA A 125 1.11 3.95 -8.98
CA ALA A 125 0.18 4.76 -8.19
C ALA A 125 0.20 6.25 -8.58
N GLU A 126 1.32 6.73 -9.13
CA GLU A 126 1.47 8.10 -9.62
C GLU A 126 0.76 8.36 -10.96
N ASN A 127 0.31 7.31 -11.66
CA ASN A 127 -0.43 7.42 -12.91
C ASN A 127 -1.42 6.27 -13.07
N ILE A 128 -2.69 6.54 -12.75
CA ILE A 128 -3.81 5.61 -12.87
C ILE A 128 -4.80 6.09 -13.93
N SER A 129 -4.30 6.64 -15.03
CA SER A 129 -5.11 7.20 -16.13
C SER A 129 -6.08 6.21 -16.79
N SER A 130 -5.91 4.90 -16.55
CA SER A 130 -6.85 3.87 -16.97
C SER A 130 -8.15 3.85 -16.16
N VAL A 131 -8.18 4.52 -15.00
CA VAL A 131 -9.38 4.70 -14.17
C VAL A 131 -9.99 6.06 -14.52
N PRO A 132 -11.27 6.12 -14.94
CA PRO A 132 -11.91 7.37 -15.33
C PRO A 132 -12.04 8.38 -14.18
N ASP A 133 -12.20 9.65 -14.54
CA ASP A 133 -12.46 10.75 -13.59
C ASP A 133 -13.81 10.54 -12.90
N GLY A 134 -13.88 10.82 -11.59
CA GLY A 134 -15.12 10.76 -10.82
C GLY A 134 -15.85 9.42 -10.85
N SER A 135 -15.16 8.31 -11.13
CA SER A 135 -15.80 7.01 -11.36
C SER A 135 -15.89 6.11 -10.14
N VAL A 136 -15.20 6.44 -9.04
CA VAL A 136 -15.15 5.61 -7.83
C VAL A 136 -15.67 6.34 -6.59
N ASP A 137 -16.34 5.58 -5.72
CA ASP A 137 -16.86 6.07 -4.44
C ASP A 137 -15.74 6.22 -3.41
N VAL A 138 -14.86 5.22 -3.38
CA VAL A 138 -13.79 5.12 -2.40
C VAL A 138 -12.49 4.70 -3.07
N VAL A 139 -11.39 5.31 -2.64
CA VAL A 139 -10.04 4.85 -2.91
C VAL A 139 -9.42 4.30 -1.63
N VAL A 140 -8.73 3.17 -1.72
CA VAL A 140 -7.96 2.57 -0.64
C VAL A 140 -6.50 2.41 -1.06
N SER A 141 -5.57 2.71 -0.16
CA SER A 141 -4.17 2.26 -0.29
C SER A 141 -3.61 1.77 1.04
N THR A 142 -2.76 0.75 1.03
CA THR A 142 -2.08 0.25 2.23
C THR A 142 -0.62 -0.02 1.93
N LEU A 143 0.28 0.70 2.61
CA LEU A 143 1.73 0.63 2.43
C LEU A 143 2.19 0.96 1.01
N VAL A 144 1.53 1.93 0.37
CA VAL A 144 1.82 2.36 -1.01
C VAL A 144 2.58 3.67 -1.02
N LEU A 145 2.09 4.66 -0.25
CA LEU A 145 2.67 6.00 -0.27
C LEU A 145 4.12 6.03 0.23
N CYS A 146 4.54 5.03 1.02
CA CYS A 146 5.95 4.87 1.39
C CYS A 146 6.88 4.48 0.24
N SER A 147 6.35 3.96 -0.86
CA SER A 147 7.10 3.34 -1.96
C SER A 147 7.13 4.17 -3.24
N VAL A 148 6.32 5.22 -3.30
CA VAL A 148 6.18 6.09 -4.48
C VAL A 148 7.22 7.20 -4.48
N LYS A 149 7.59 7.68 -5.66
CA LYS A 149 8.55 8.79 -5.81
C LYS A 149 7.89 10.15 -5.57
N ASN A 150 6.61 10.27 -5.92
CA ASN A 150 5.87 11.52 -5.82
C ASN A 150 4.48 11.30 -5.23
N THR A 151 4.37 11.41 -3.91
CA THR A 151 3.09 11.30 -3.21
C THR A 151 2.06 12.33 -3.67
N GLN A 152 2.49 13.55 -4.05
CA GLN A 152 1.56 14.57 -4.55
C GLN A 152 0.91 14.15 -5.87
N ALA A 153 1.65 13.45 -6.74
CA ALA A 153 1.08 12.89 -7.97
C ALA A 153 0.02 11.82 -7.66
N VAL A 154 0.30 10.92 -6.70
CA VAL A 154 -0.70 9.94 -6.24
C VAL A 154 -1.94 10.62 -5.71
N LEU A 155 -1.79 11.61 -4.82
CA LEU A 155 -2.94 12.32 -4.24
C LEU A 155 -3.76 13.06 -5.30
N LYS A 156 -3.12 13.65 -6.32
CA LYS A 156 -3.84 14.25 -7.46
C LYS A 156 -4.67 13.23 -8.22
N GLU A 157 -4.12 12.05 -8.46
CA GLU A 157 -4.85 10.96 -9.12
C GLU A 157 -6.00 10.43 -8.25
N VAL A 158 -5.78 10.27 -6.94
CA VAL A 158 -6.83 9.90 -5.97
C VAL A 158 -7.99 10.89 -6.03
N LEU A 159 -7.68 12.20 -6.01
CA LEU A 159 -8.68 13.25 -6.12
C LEU A 159 -9.42 13.22 -7.46
N ARG A 160 -8.71 12.95 -8.57
CA ARG A 160 -9.29 12.90 -9.92
C ARG A 160 -10.31 11.77 -10.08
N VAL A 161 -9.98 10.57 -9.58
CA VAL A 161 -10.83 9.38 -9.78
C VAL A 161 -12.02 9.34 -8.82
N LEU A 162 -11.92 9.99 -7.66
CA LEU A 162 -13.00 10.07 -6.69
C LEU A 162 -14.15 10.92 -7.25
N ARG A 163 -15.38 10.41 -7.15
CA ARG A 163 -16.56 11.24 -7.37
C ARG A 163 -16.68 12.33 -6.29
N PRO A 164 -17.42 13.41 -6.55
CA PRO A 164 -17.80 14.35 -5.49
C PRO A 164 -18.44 13.63 -4.29
N GLY A 165 -17.98 13.95 -3.08
CA GLY A 165 -18.41 13.31 -1.83
C GLY A 165 -17.79 11.93 -1.54
N GLY A 166 -16.89 11.44 -2.40
CA GLY A 166 -16.13 10.22 -2.16
C GLY A 166 -15.06 10.36 -1.06
N ALA A 167 -14.40 9.26 -0.72
CA ALA A 167 -13.40 9.24 0.34
C ALA A 167 -12.15 8.42 0.02
N TYR A 168 -11.04 8.85 0.61
CA TYR A 168 -9.76 8.15 0.57
C TYR A 168 -9.42 7.56 1.93
N PHE A 169 -9.15 6.26 1.97
CA PHE A 169 -8.74 5.52 3.16
C PHE A 169 -7.32 5.00 2.97
N PHE A 170 -6.44 5.23 3.94
CA PHE A 170 -5.08 4.72 3.84
C PHE A 170 -4.47 4.27 5.16
N ILE A 171 -3.50 3.35 5.04
CA ILE A 171 -2.63 2.89 6.12
C ILE A 171 -1.20 2.94 5.59
N GLU A 172 -0.34 3.73 6.22
CA GLU A 172 1.04 3.91 5.75
C GLU A 172 2.04 3.79 6.90
N HIS A 173 3.28 3.42 6.53
CA HIS A 173 4.40 3.52 7.46
C HIS A 173 4.71 4.99 7.74
N VAL A 174 4.81 5.34 9.01
CA VAL A 174 5.33 6.63 9.46
C VAL A 174 6.58 6.44 10.29
N ALA A 175 7.40 7.49 10.33
CA ALA A 175 8.51 7.54 11.25
C ALA A 175 7.99 7.39 12.69
N ALA A 176 8.54 6.44 13.43
CA ALA A 176 8.28 6.30 14.85
C ALA A 176 8.79 7.54 15.61
N ASP A 177 8.27 7.74 16.82
CA ASP A 177 8.75 8.80 17.70
C ASP A 177 10.27 8.72 17.87
N ARG A 178 10.94 9.87 17.74
CA ARG A 178 12.41 9.98 17.74
C ARG A 178 13.07 9.45 19.01
N SER A 179 12.33 9.42 20.12
CA SER A 179 12.80 8.89 21.41
C SER A 179 12.77 7.36 21.50
N THR A 180 12.18 6.67 20.52
CA THR A 180 11.99 5.21 20.57
C THR A 180 13.10 4.42 19.88
N TRP A 181 13.33 3.20 20.36
CA TRP A 181 14.18 2.22 19.68
C TRP A 181 13.66 1.84 18.28
N THR A 182 12.35 1.93 18.05
CA THR A 182 11.75 1.71 16.74
C THR A 182 12.29 2.73 15.73
N TYR A 183 12.34 4.01 16.08
CA TYR A 183 12.91 5.04 15.20
C TYR A 183 14.39 4.78 14.91
N PHE A 184 15.17 4.38 15.91
CA PHE A 184 16.57 4.01 15.72
C PHE A 184 16.73 2.90 14.68
N TRP A 185 15.96 1.82 14.77
CA TRP A 185 16.03 0.71 13.81
C TRP A 185 15.48 1.08 12.44
N GLN A 186 14.44 1.92 12.35
CA GLN A 186 13.99 2.48 11.08
C GLN A 186 15.14 3.22 10.37
N GLN A 187 15.92 4.04 11.10
CA GLN A 187 17.09 4.72 10.53
C GLN A 187 18.22 3.77 10.10
N VAL A 188 18.42 2.65 10.82
CA VAL A 188 19.39 1.63 10.44
C VAL A 188 19.02 0.97 9.12
N TYR A 189 17.76 0.58 8.95
CA TYR A 189 17.31 -0.20 7.79
C TYR A 189 16.97 0.64 6.57
N ASN A 190 16.50 1.88 6.74
CA ASN A 190 15.96 2.71 5.66
C ASN A 190 16.85 2.81 4.41
N PRO A 191 18.19 3.00 4.49
CA PRO A 191 19.04 3.16 3.30
C PRO A 191 19.02 1.94 2.37
N THR A 192 18.78 0.75 2.92
CA THR A 192 18.81 -0.52 2.19
C THR A 192 17.41 -1.10 2.00
N TRP A 193 16.41 -0.60 2.73
CA TRP A 193 15.05 -1.12 2.78
C TRP A 193 14.36 -1.09 1.41
N GLY A 194 14.47 0.04 0.69
CA GLY A 194 13.84 0.20 -0.62
C GLY A 194 14.28 -0.85 -1.66
N TYR A 195 15.49 -1.40 -1.56
CA TYR A 195 15.93 -2.48 -2.45
C TYR A 195 15.27 -3.83 -2.13
N LEU A 196 14.85 -4.03 -0.87
CA LEU A 196 14.26 -5.29 -0.40
C LEU A 196 12.73 -5.27 -0.48
N THR A 197 12.12 -4.08 -0.36
CA THR A 197 10.67 -3.91 -0.27
C THR A 197 10.14 -2.99 -1.36
N ASP A 198 10.60 -3.21 -2.58
CA ASP A 198 10.00 -2.65 -3.79
C ASP A 198 9.83 -1.11 -3.76
N GLY A 199 10.84 -0.41 -3.20
CA GLY A 199 10.90 1.05 -3.11
C GLY A 199 10.43 1.67 -1.80
N CYS A 200 9.83 0.92 -0.86
CA CYS A 200 9.31 1.50 0.39
C CYS A 200 10.41 2.19 1.23
N SER A 201 10.06 3.29 1.87
CA SER A 201 10.82 3.94 2.93
C SER A 201 10.11 3.79 4.27
N VAL A 202 10.84 3.34 5.30
CA VAL A 202 10.30 3.17 6.66
C VAL A 202 10.29 4.45 7.49
N VAL A 203 10.80 5.55 6.93
CA VAL A 203 10.86 6.87 7.60
C VAL A 203 10.10 7.93 6.82
N SER A 204 9.09 7.51 6.05
CA SER A 204 8.32 8.38 5.14
C SER A 204 7.93 9.68 5.82
N SER A 205 8.25 10.80 5.16
CA SER A 205 8.01 12.17 5.65
C SER A 205 6.58 12.65 5.39
N LEU A 206 5.61 11.74 5.31
CA LEU A 206 4.20 12.11 5.38
C LEU A 206 3.95 12.70 6.76
N ILE A 207 4.03 14.03 6.86
CA ILE A 207 3.72 14.76 8.09
C ILE A 207 2.20 14.73 8.25
N TYR A 208 1.69 13.73 8.96
CA TYR A 208 0.39 13.80 9.61
C TYR A 208 0.56 13.45 11.08
N SER A 209 0.08 14.34 11.95
CA SER A 209 0.21 14.22 13.39
C SER A 209 -0.75 13.16 13.93
N GLY A 210 -0.29 11.93 14.13
CA GLY A 210 -1.03 10.93 14.90
C GLY A 210 -0.55 9.49 14.71
N SER A 211 -0.07 8.90 15.82
CA SER A 211 0.28 7.48 16.09
C SER A 211 1.16 6.75 15.07
N TYR A 212 1.83 5.68 15.52
CA TYR A 212 2.87 4.90 14.82
C TYR A 212 2.43 4.21 13.51
N SER A 213 1.19 4.47 13.10
CA SER A 213 0.54 4.15 11.83
C SER A 213 -0.52 5.23 11.62
N SER A 214 -0.33 6.08 10.60
CA SER A 214 -1.31 7.13 10.32
C SER A 214 -2.55 6.52 9.68
N PHE A 215 -3.55 6.25 10.51
CA PHE A 215 -4.90 5.88 10.08
C PHE A 215 -5.67 7.14 9.76
N LEU A 216 -5.97 7.34 8.48
CA LEU A 216 -6.64 8.56 8.04
C LEU A 216 -7.70 8.20 7.01
N GLN A 217 -8.90 8.72 7.27
CA GLN A 217 -9.98 8.84 6.32
C GLN A 217 -10.04 10.32 5.93
N ILE A 218 -9.87 10.63 4.65
CA ILE A 218 -10.09 11.98 4.12
C ILE A 218 -11.38 11.95 3.33
N LYS A 219 -12.39 12.67 3.80
CA LYS A 219 -13.62 12.92 3.06
C LYS A 219 -13.41 14.17 2.21
N LEU A 220 -13.75 14.10 0.93
CA LEU A 220 -13.77 15.29 0.08
C LEU A 220 -15.09 16.01 0.29
N ASP A 221 -15.02 17.29 0.61
CA ASP A 221 -16.20 18.15 0.62
C ASP A 221 -16.76 18.26 -0.81
N PRO A 222 -18.10 18.37 -0.95
CA PRO A 222 -18.77 18.42 -2.25
C PRO A 222 -18.39 19.63 -3.12
#